data_AF-A0A9K3M1V9-F1
#
_entry.id   AF-A0A9K3M1V9-F1
#
_cell.length_a   1.000
_cell.length_b   1.000
_cell.length_c   1.000
_cell.angle_alpha   90.00
_cell.angle_beta   90.00
_cell.angle_gamma   90.00
#
_symmetry.space_group_name_H-M   'P 1'
#
loop_
_entity.id
_entity.type
_entity.pdbx_description
1 polymer ?
#
loop_
_entity_poly.entity_id
_entity_poly.type
_entity_poly.pdbx_seq_one_letter_code
_entity_poly.pdbx_strand_id
1 'polypeptide(L)'
;MMIKVRDLRLVSLALLLSGTVSFQALVPPSTLTLSKEEISSGRKSTSTFRGIQNLNSNRRLCSSLSTSSSSPLSHLLATSQSTQESSSQSLNAQQLDFTCGYLNKHHSDVLTAITETFSRLGEIKSKRNSWSGGSYRIESAKLVDINTHSMELDVTVQERSKEVQVERVTVDLDAMPVIKTRTYGTKNNDKDKYLPPIPRDLNLDPVDEVVRRLCRLCWLVDKPQTTGKLIQLGIQIGQTETGRLKENMYLNQVPHNRYVRKYFYDMAADAALEAVVLCSEGKIPNRMKITSMFPETNPSMDSYRIGTILEMTRAIAIKLVEQNLRVRVCVQGAMGVGIFTGLPKQLNGVSKLLQMMDWQSDQGEENEGMVGTYLNFGSIGAEHVVNAHTKEDGAKVEQDDVFILIAPQSMVGVDSSIIGPLKEMVEAAGDRPVILINPDLTDKVSAQGQQSVRGRQDRIDFANSFKPIWHFQNIYVSGTSYFPILGSIFKPGPRDMWIAHQRRDLANDEGEVYVPILAGEEMPKGDEILNSFDN
;
A
#
# COMPACT_ATOMS: atom_id res chain seq x y z
N MET A 1 -18.13 0.52 20.71
CA MET A 1 -19.36 1.33 20.80
C MET A 1 -20.53 0.39 20.54
N MET A 2 -21.41 0.17 21.52
CA MET A 2 -22.48 -0.84 21.46
C MET A 2 -23.72 -0.29 20.74
N ILE A 3 -24.27 -1.03 19.77
CA ILE A 3 -25.65 -0.84 19.30
C ILE A 3 -26.33 -2.21 19.10
N LYS A 4 -27.60 -2.27 19.53
CA LYS A 4 -28.57 -3.36 19.40
C LYS A 4 -29.04 -3.49 17.94
N VAL A 5 -29.04 -4.72 17.42
CA VAL A 5 -29.59 -5.09 16.13
C VAL A 5 -31.12 -5.27 16.25
N ARG A 6 -31.88 -4.57 15.41
CA ARG A 6 -33.22 -5.00 15.00
C ARG A 6 -33.42 -4.70 13.51
N ASP A 7 -33.89 -5.74 12.84
CA ASP A 7 -34.59 -5.76 11.55
C ASP A 7 -33.78 -5.69 10.25
N LEU A 8 -33.37 -6.88 9.79
CA LEU A 8 -33.04 -7.19 8.40
C LEU A 8 -33.72 -8.52 8.03
N ARG A 9 -35.03 -8.47 7.75
CA ARG A 9 -35.80 -9.51 7.04
C ARG A 9 -36.93 -8.86 6.25
N LEU A 10 -36.74 -8.74 4.92
CA LEU A 10 -37.72 -8.59 3.81
C LEU A 10 -36.90 -8.11 2.59
N VAL A 11 -36.17 -8.96 1.86
CA VAL A 11 -36.59 -9.95 0.85
C VAL A 11 -37.53 -9.41 -0.25
N SER A 12 -36.90 -9.15 -1.40
CA SER A 12 -37.30 -9.44 -2.78
C SER A 12 -38.64 -8.93 -3.32
N LEU A 13 -38.58 -7.99 -4.27
CA LEU A 13 -39.17 -8.16 -5.61
C LEU A 13 -38.76 -7.03 -6.57
N ALA A 14 -38.72 -7.37 -7.86
CA ALA A 14 -38.71 -6.50 -9.05
C ALA A 14 -37.34 -6.07 -9.63
N LEU A 15 -36.82 -6.89 -10.56
CA LEU A 15 -36.47 -6.45 -11.92
C LEU A 15 -36.18 -7.66 -12.83
N LEU A 16 -37.13 -7.97 -13.71
CA LEU A 16 -36.99 -8.87 -14.85
C LEU A 16 -37.74 -8.25 -16.04
N LEU A 17 -37.21 -8.51 -17.25
CA LEU A 17 -37.65 -8.10 -18.59
C LEU A 17 -37.08 -6.74 -19.03
N SER A 18 -36.29 -6.59 -20.10
CA SER A 18 -36.10 -7.31 -21.38
C SER A 18 -34.67 -6.99 -21.89
N GLY A 19 -33.98 -7.71 -22.77
CA GLY A 19 -34.41 -8.54 -23.90
C GLY A 19 -33.25 -9.38 -24.44
N THR A 20 -33.65 -10.32 -25.28
CA THR A 20 -32.99 -11.51 -25.81
C THR A 20 -31.92 -11.23 -26.88
N VAL A 21 -30.81 -11.98 -26.83
CA VAL A 21 -30.08 -12.44 -28.03
C VAL A 21 -29.72 -13.92 -27.84
N SER A 22 -30.25 -14.76 -28.73
CA SER A 22 -30.04 -16.20 -28.80
C SER A 22 -28.69 -16.55 -29.41
N PHE A 23 -27.99 -17.56 -28.87
CA PHE A 23 -27.11 -18.41 -29.67
C PHE A 23 -27.25 -19.88 -29.26
N GLN A 24 -27.27 -20.72 -30.29
CA GLN A 24 -27.70 -22.11 -30.30
C GLN A 24 -26.81 -23.07 -29.50
N ALA A 25 -27.48 -24.06 -28.92
CA ALA A 25 -26.93 -25.24 -28.28
C ALA A 25 -26.15 -26.15 -29.23
N LEU A 26 -25.10 -26.78 -28.70
CA LEU A 26 -24.59 -28.06 -29.16
C LEU A 26 -24.43 -29.02 -27.96
N VAL A 27 -24.87 -30.24 -28.22
CA VAL A 27 -25.22 -31.36 -27.35
C VAL A 27 -24.03 -31.94 -26.55
N PRO A 28 -24.22 -32.45 -25.31
CA PRO A 28 -23.18 -33.13 -24.54
C PRO A 28 -23.17 -34.64 -24.84
N PRO A 29 -22.14 -35.37 -24.39
CA PRO A 29 -22.50 -36.62 -23.74
C PRO A 29 -21.70 -36.98 -22.48
N SER A 30 -22.47 -37.60 -21.58
CA SER A 30 -22.14 -38.77 -20.74
C SER A 30 -21.17 -38.64 -19.57
N THR A 31 -21.79 -38.51 -18.41
CA THR A 31 -21.52 -39.24 -17.16
C THR A 31 -20.90 -40.62 -17.35
N LEU A 32 -19.77 -40.88 -16.69
CA LEU A 32 -19.36 -42.21 -16.25
C LEU A 32 -18.70 -42.08 -14.87
N THR A 33 -19.49 -42.43 -13.84
CA THR A 33 -19.04 -42.77 -12.50
C THR A 33 -18.62 -44.23 -12.45
N LEU A 34 -17.48 -44.50 -11.81
CA LEU A 34 -17.01 -45.75 -11.15
C LEU A 34 -15.49 -45.56 -10.97
N SER A 35 -14.75 -46.05 -9.99
CA SER A 35 -14.97 -46.46 -8.60
C SER A 35 -13.55 -46.68 -8.05
N LYS A 36 -13.36 -46.53 -6.74
CA LYS A 36 -12.11 -46.89 -6.04
C LYS A 36 -11.80 -48.38 -6.23
N GLU A 37 -10.53 -48.72 -6.41
CA GLU A 37 -9.93 -49.89 -5.75
C GLU A 37 -8.41 -49.73 -5.60
N GLU A 38 -7.94 -50.19 -4.44
CA GLU A 38 -6.57 -50.18 -3.94
C GLU A 38 -5.71 -51.27 -4.62
N ILE A 39 -4.38 -51.17 -4.55
CA ILE A 39 -3.44 -52.20 -4.04
C ILE A 39 -1.98 -51.77 -4.31
N SER A 40 -1.30 -51.43 -3.21
CA SER A 40 0.00 -51.92 -2.70
C SER A 40 1.08 -52.53 -3.62
N SER A 41 2.33 -52.23 -3.22
CA SER A 41 3.62 -52.93 -3.45
C SER A 41 4.33 -52.66 -4.78
N GLY A 42 5.66 -52.53 -4.91
CA GLY A 42 6.78 -52.62 -4.00
C GLY A 42 8.09 -52.75 -4.83
N ARG A 43 9.19 -52.15 -4.33
CA ARG A 43 10.62 -52.45 -4.58
C ARG A 43 11.27 -52.22 -5.98
N LYS A 44 12.27 -51.32 -5.94
CA LYS A 44 13.71 -51.43 -6.33
C LYS A 44 14.11 -52.16 -7.63
N SER A 45 14.76 -51.41 -8.53
CA SER A 45 16.06 -51.76 -9.16
C SER A 45 16.66 -50.47 -9.77
N THR A 46 17.79 -49.94 -9.32
CA THR A 46 19.17 -50.17 -9.82
C THR A 46 19.28 -50.44 -11.32
N SER A 47 19.72 -49.45 -12.09
CA SER A 47 20.64 -49.70 -13.21
C SER A 47 21.64 -48.55 -13.34
N THR A 48 22.89 -48.96 -13.45
CA THR A 48 24.10 -48.18 -13.66
C THR A 48 24.29 -48.02 -15.17
N PHE A 49 24.57 -46.81 -15.67
CA PHE A 49 25.23 -46.66 -16.97
C PHE A 49 26.23 -45.49 -16.94
N ARG A 50 27.47 -45.83 -17.29
CA ARG A 50 28.62 -44.94 -17.53
C ARG A 50 28.64 -44.52 -19.01
N GLY A 51 29.22 -43.35 -19.30
CA GLY A 51 29.72 -42.97 -20.63
C GLY A 51 29.36 -41.52 -21.01
N ILE A 52 30.14 -40.51 -20.62
CA ILE A 52 31.32 -39.91 -21.31
C ILE A 52 30.96 -38.68 -22.18
N GLN A 53 31.52 -37.54 -21.73
CA GLN A 53 32.08 -36.37 -22.46
C GLN A 53 31.22 -35.53 -23.43
N ASN A 54 30.99 -34.25 -23.08
CA ASN A 54 31.72 -33.07 -23.61
C ASN A 54 31.16 -31.81 -22.93
N LEU A 55 31.91 -31.12 -22.07
CA LEU A 55 32.79 -29.99 -22.40
C LEU A 55 32.11 -28.90 -23.25
N ASN A 56 31.61 -27.86 -22.59
CA ASN A 56 31.82 -26.48 -23.03
C ASN A 56 31.81 -25.52 -21.84
N SER A 57 33.03 -25.18 -21.45
CA SER A 57 33.45 -24.13 -20.54
C SER A 57 33.11 -22.75 -21.10
N ASN A 58 32.44 -21.90 -20.31
CA ASN A 58 32.57 -20.45 -20.41
C ASN A 58 32.89 -19.89 -19.03
N ARG A 59 34.20 -19.92 -18.72
CA ARG A 59 34.82 -19.05 -17.70
C ARG A 59 34.61 -17.61 -18.14
N ARG A 60 33.96 -16.78 -17.31
CA ARG A 60 34.21 -15.33 -17.34
C ARG A 60 35.06 -14.97 -16.13
N LEU A 61 36.18 -14.37 -16.47
CA LEU A 61 37.27 -13.94 -15.60
C LEU A 61 36.81 -12.81 -14.69
N CYS A 62 37.14 -12.94 -13.41
CA CYS A 62 37.33 -11.81 -12.51
C CYS A 62 38.39 -10.88 -13.10
N SER A 63 38.01 -9.64 -13.39
CA SER A 63 38.96 -8.54 -13.59
C SER A 63 38.84 -7.58 -12.42
N SER A 64 39.96 -7.41 -11.73
CA SER A 64 40.24 -6.39 -10.71
C SER A 64 39.85 -4.99 -11.17
N LEU A 65 39.00 -4.32 -10.41
CA LEU A 65 38.78 -2.87 -10.50
C LEU A 65 39.19 -2.23 -9.18
N SER A 66 40.19 -1.37 -9.29
CA SER A 66 40.76 -0.52 -8.27
C SER A 66 39.80 0.61 -7.86
N THR A 67 39.52 0.67 -6.56
CA THR A 67 39.24 1.86 -5.73
C THR A 67 38.73 3.14 -6.40
N SER A 68 37.42 3.36 -6.29
CA SER A 68 36.84 4.65 -5.88
C SER A 68 35.70 4.36 -4.90
N SER A 69 35.75 4.95 -3.71
CA SER A 69 34.82 4.75 -2.61
C SER A 69 33.48 5.45 -2.86
N SER A 70 32.66 4.88 -3.74
CA SER A 70 31.28 5.29 -3.98
C SER A 70 30.36 4.20 -3.45
N SER A 71 29.43 4.54 -2.55
CA SER A 71 28.51 3.57 -1.94
C SER A 71 27.65 2.88 -3.02
N PRO A 72 27.22 1.61 -2.86
CA PRO A 72 26.33 0.94 -3.81
C PRO A 72 25.06 1.74 -4.15
N LEU A 73 24.55 2.51 -3.18
CA LEU A 73 23.45 3.48 -3.36
C LEU A 73 23.74 4.50 -4.47
N SER A 74 24.99 4.92 -4.65
CA SER A 74 25.38 5.84 -5.73
C SER A 74 25.40 5.20 -7.13
N HIS A 75 25.52 3.88 -7.24
CA HIS A 75 25.36 3.17 -8.51
C HIS A 75 23.89 3.04 -8.94
N LEU A 76 22.96 2.94 -7.98
CA LEU A 76 21.52 3.03 -8.28
C LEU A 76 21.17 4.40 -8.86
N LEU A 77 21.73 5.48 -8.30
CA LEU A 77 21.59 6.85 -8.82
C LEU A 77 22.10 7.01 -10.26
N ALA A 78 23.16 6.29 -10.64
CA ALA A 78 23.73 6.35 -11.99
C ALA A 78 22.89 5.59 -13.03
N THR A 79 22.06 4.64 -12.59
CA THR A 79 21.23 3.81 -13.49
C THR A 79 19.85 4.41 -13.72
N SER A 80 19.38 5.29 -12.82
CA SER A 80 18.08 5.98 -12.95
C SER A 80 18.10 7.28 -13.78
N GLN A 81 19.27 7.73 -14.26
CA GLN A 81 19.39 8.89 -15.14
C GLN A 81 19.40 8.49 -16.62
N SER A 82 18.24 8.12 -17.16
CA SER A 82 17.97 8.29 -18.59
C SER A 82 16.87 9.35 -18.74
N THR A 83 17.27 10.47 -19.35
CA THR A 83 16.44 11.66 -19.55
C THR A 83 15.34 11.35 -20.57
N GLN A 84 14.11 11.18 -20.12
CA GLN A 84 12.93 11.29 -20.99
C GLN A 84 12.48 12.75 -21.01
N GLU A 85 12.55 13.36 -22.20
CA GLU A 85 11.94 14.65 -22.49
C GLU A 85 10.42 14.57 -22.22
N SER A 86 9.90 15.53 -21.45
CA SER A 86 8.51 15.63 -21.07
C SER A 86 7.63 15.98 -22.27
N SER A 87 7.32 15.01 -23.13
CA SER A 87 6.15 15.08 -23.98
C SER A 87 4.93 15.03 -23.06
N SER A 88 4.07 16.04 -23.11
CA SER A 88 2.77 16.05 -22.42
C SER A 88 1.98 14.80 -22.81
N GLN A 89 2.02 13.75 -21.97
CA GLN A 89 1.29 12.54 -22.22
C GLN A 89 -0.20 12.83 -21.98
N SER A 90 -0.99 12.83 -23.05
CA SER A 90 -2.44 13.04 -23.01
C SER A 90 -3.17 11.70 -23.01
N LEU A 91 -4.41 11.68 -22.51
CA LEU A 91 -5.28 10.53 -22.72
C LEU A 91 -5.48 10.29 -24.22
N ASN A 92 -5.57 9.02 -24.62
CA ASN A 92 -5.96 8.71 -25.99
C ASN A 92 -7.46 9.00 -26.21
N ALA A 93 -7.90 9.06 -27.47
CA ALA A 93 -9.27 9.43 -27.80
C ALA A 93 -10.34 8.53 -27.15
N GLN A 94 -10.08 7.22 -27.02
CA GLN A 94 -11.00 6.27 -26.40
C GLN A 94 -11.07 6.47 -24.87
N GLN A 95 -9.93 6.68 -24.23
CA GLN A 95 -9.84 6.96 -22.80
C GLN A 95 -10.53 8.28 -22.45
N LEU A 96 -10.33 9.31 -23.29
CA LEU A 96 -10.97 10.60 -23.15
C LEU A 96 -12.50 10.48 -23.27
N ASP A 97 -13.00 9.87 -24.35
CA ASP A 97 -14.44 9.71 -24.59
C ASP A 97 -15.12 8.91 -23.46
N PHE A 98 -14.49 7.83 -23.01
CA PHE A 98 -14.99 7.05 -21.89
C PHE A 98 -15.00 7.85 -20.58
N THR A 99 -13.90 8.56 -20.27
CA THR A 99 -13.78 9.37 -19.04
C THR A 99 -14.83 10.47 -19.02
N CYS A 100 -14.98 11.20 -20.13
CA CYS A 100 -15.99 12.24 -20.29
C CYS A 100 -17.41 11.66 -20.18
N GLY A 101 -17.71 10.57 -20.88
CA GLY A 101 -19.00 9.90 -20.83
C GLY A 101 -19.36 9.41 -19.43
N TYR A 102 -18.40 8.78 -18.74
CA TYR A 102 -18.58 8.24 -17.39
C TYR A 102 -18.84 9.35 -16.36
N LEU A 103 -17.96 10.37 -16.30
CA LEU A 103 -18.08 11.46 -15.33
C LEU A 103 -19.36 12.27 -15.53
N ASN A 104 -19.74 12.54 -16.79
CA ASN A 104 -20.98 13.24 -17.09
C ASN A 104 -22.23 12.46 -16.69
N LYS A 105 -22.21 11.13 -16.88
CA LYS A 105 -23.37 10.28 -16.60
C LYS A 105 -23.53 9.99 -15.11
N HIS A 106 -22.43 9.80 -14.38
CA HIS A 106 -22.46 9.26 -13.02
C HIS A 106 -22.05 10.27 -11.93
N HIS A 107 -21.39 11.38 -12.30
CA HIS A 107 -20.74 12.30 -11.35
C HIS A 107 -20.92 13.78 -11.70
N SER A 108 -22.04 14.15 -12.34
CA SER A 108 -22.35 15.55 -12.69
C SER A 108 -22.45 16.47 -11.48
N ASP A 109 -22.84 15.94 -10.33
CA ASP A 109 -22.90 16.63 -9.05
C ASP A 109 -21.49 16.95 -8.50
N VAL A 110 -20.49 16.12 -8.78
CA VAL A 110 -19.08 16.36 -8.43
C VAL A 110 -18.48 17.40 -9.36
N LEU A 111 -18.74 17.31 -10.66
CA LEU A 111 -18.29 18.31 -11.63
C LEU A 111 -18.86 19.70 -11.31
N THR A 112 -20.12 19.76 -10.89
CA THR A 112 -20.76 21.00 -10.43
C THR A 112 -20.06 21.54 -9.18
N ALA A 113 -19.81 20.70 -8.17
CA ALA A 113 -19.12 21.11 -6.95
C ALA A 113 -17.67 21.60 -7.22
N ILE A 114 -16.94 20.93 -8.11
CA ILE A 114 -15.62 21.35 -8.55
C ILE A 114 -15.69 22.71 -9.24
N THR A 115 -16.64 22.89 -10.17
CA THR A 115 -16.84 24.18 -10.85
C THR A 115 -17.11 25.30 -9.85
N GLU A 116 -17.95 25.06 -8.85
CA GLU A 116 -18.26 26.05 -7.81
C GLU A 116 -17.05 26.42 -6.96
N THR A 117 -16.13 25.47 -6.76
CA THR A 117 -15.01 25.62 -5.81
C THR A 117 -13.75 26.20 -6.48
N PHE A 118 -13.46 25.77 -7.70
CA PHE A 118 -12.15 25.97 -8.35
C PHE A 118 -12.18 26.90 -9.55
N SER A 119 -13.35 27.35 -9.98
CA SER A 119 -13.49 28.16 -11.20
C SER A 119 -13.83 29.62 -10.92
N ARG A 120 -13.60 30.46 -11.94
CA ARG A 120 -14.03 31.87 -11.93
C ARG A 120 -15.55 32.02 -11.73
N LEU A 121 -16.37 31.09 -12.23
CA LEU A 121 -17.82 31.13 -12.00
C LEU A 121 -18.17 30.92 -10.54
N GLY A 122 -17.40 30.11 -9.82
CA GLY A 122 -17.46 29.98 -8.38
C GLY A 122 -17.28 31.33 -7.67
N GLU A 123 -16.23 32.08 -8.03
CA GLU A 123 -16.02 33.43 -7.49
C GLU A 123 -17.20 34.37 -7.77
N ILE A 124 -17.71 34.36 -9.00
CA ILE A 124 -18.83 35.20 -9.42
C ILE A 124 -20.08 34.84 -8.61
N LYS A 125 -20.37 33.54 -8.45
CA LYS A 125 -21.45 33.02 -7.60
C LYS A 125 -21.32 33.56 -6.18
N SER A 126 -20.14 33.46 -5.58
CA SER A 126 -19.87 33.94 -4.22
C SER A 126 -20.06 35.45 -4.08
N LYS A 127 -19.46 36.25 -4.98
CA LYS A 127 -19.56 37.72 -4.99
C LYS A 127 -21.02 38.18 -5.16
N ARG A 128 -21.77 37.59 -6.10
CA ARG A 128 -23.17 37.96 -6.38
C ARG A 128 -24.13 37.52 -5.26
N ASN A 129 -23.88 36.36 -4.66
CA ASN A 129 -24.72 35.85 -3.57
C ASN A 129 -24.36 36.42 -2.19
N SER A 130 -23.32 37.26 -2.07
CA SER A 130 -22.89 37.86 -0.80
C SER A 130 -23.98 38.74 -0.15
N TRP A 131 -24.84 39.37 -0.97
CA TRP A 131 -25.88 40.29 -0.51
C TRP A 131 -27.31 39.75 -0.67
N SER A 132 -27.52 38.82 -1.61
CA SER A 132 -28.81 38.17 -1.83
C SER A 132 -28.60 36.73 -2.27
N GLY A 133 -28.94 35.79 -1.39
CA GLY A 133 -28.80 34.37 -1.66
C GLY A 133 -29.59 33.95 -2.91
N GLY A 134 -28.95 33.22 -3.82
CA GLY A 134 -29.60 32.66 -4.99
C GLY A 134 -29.73 33.60 -6.20
N SER A 135 -29.06 34.76 -6.19
CA SER A 135 -29.00 35.67 -7.35
C SER A 135 -28.16 35.14 -8.50
N TYR A 136 -27.24 34.21 -8.22
CA TYR A 136 -26.50 33.48 -9.23
C TYR A 136 -26.41 32.00 -8.82
N ARG A 137 -26.77 31.10 -9.74
CA ARG A 137 -26.77 29.65 -9.54
C ARG A 137 -25.99 28.97 -10.65
N ILE A 138 -25.16 28.00 -10.26
CA ILE A 138 -24.59 27.03 -11.19
C ILE A 138 -25.54 25.84 -11.14
N GLU A 139 -26.22 25.54 -12.25
CA GLU A 139 -27.25 24.50 -12.31
C GLU A 139 -26.66 23.13 -12.62
N SER A 140 -25.70 23.08 -13.54
CA SER A 140 -25.00 21.84 -13.91
C SER A 140 -23.65 22.15 -14.55
N ALA A 141 -22.74 21.18 -14.51
CA ALA A 141 -21.49 21.20 -15.24
C ALA A 141 -21.33 19.89 -16.03
N LYS A 142 -20.88 20.00 -17.27
CA LYS A 142 -20.61 18.88 -18.17
C LYS A 142 -19.15 18.93 -18.62
N LEU A 143 -18.42 17.85 -18.39
CA LEU A 143 -17.05 17.66 -18.86
C LEU A 143 -17.03 17.54 -20.39
N VAL A 144 -16.24 18.38 -21.03
CA VAL A 144 -16.03 18.41 -22.48
C VAL A 144 -14.71 17.76 -22.84
N ASP A 145 -13.65 18.12 -22.12
CA ASP A 145 -12.29 17.63 -22.34
C ASP A 145 -11.53 17.54 -21.02
N ILE A 146 -10.53 16.65 -20.95
CA ILE A 146 -9.64 16.48 -19.81
C ILE A 146 -8.27 15.98 -20.24
N ASN A 147 -7.24 16.57 -19.65
CA ASN A 147 -5.86 16.11 -19.78
C ASN A 147 -5.21 16.07 -18.39
N THR A 148 -3.91 15.77 -18.32
CA THR A 148 -3.17 15.65 -17.06
C THR A 148 -3.04 16.96 -16.28
N HIS A 149 -3.34 18.11 -16.89
CA HIS A 149 -3.18 19.45 -16.30
C HIS A 149 -4.52 20.10 -15.97
N SER A 150 -5.50 19.99 -16.86
CA SER A 150 -6.76 20.71 -16.73
C SER A 150 -7.93 19.93 -17.30
N MET A 151 -9.13 20.36 -16.92
CA MET A 151 -10.38 19.93 -17.53
C MET A 151 -11.21 21.12 -18.01
N GLU A 152 -11.92 20.91 -19.11
CA GLU A 152 -12.84 21.88 -19.71
C GLU A 152 -14.28 21.46 -19.45
N LEU A 153 -15.07 22.40 -18.95
CA LEU A 153 -16.44 22.18 -18.50
C LEU A 153 -17.38 23.16 -19.21
N ASP A 154 -18.46 22.64 -19.78
CA ASP A 154 -19.63 23.43 -20.17
C ASP A 154 -20.56 23.55 -18.96
N VAL A 155 -20.70 24.77 -18.46
CA VAL A 155 -21.39 25.07 -17.21
C VAL A 155 -22.67 25.83 -17.51
N THR A 156 -23.80 25.28 -17.06
CA THR A 156 -25.10 25.94 -17.17
C THR A 156 -25.30 26.83 -15.95
N VAL A 157 -25.47 28.13 -16.19
CA VAL A 157 -25.63 29.15 -15.14
C VAL A 157 -26.93 29.92 -15.29
N GLN A 158 -27.53 30.25 -14.14
CA GLN A 158 -28.74 31.05 -14.06
C GLN A 158 -28.50 32.26 -13.15
N GLU A 159 -28.61 33.45 -13.74
CA GLU A 159 -28.63 34.71 -12.99
C GLU A 159 -30.08 35.19 -12.84
N ARG A 160 -30.39 35.77 -11.68
CA ARG A 160 -31.74 36.28 -11.39
C ARG A 160 -32.18 37.25 -12.49
N SER A 161 -33.35 36.98 -13.06
CA SER A 161 -33.96 37.78 -14.13
C SER A 161 -33.22 37.76 -15.47
N LYS A 162 -32.31 36.81 -15.70
CA LYS A 162 -31.70 36.55 -17.01
C LYS A 162 -32.04 35.13 -17.49
N GLU A 163 -31.94 34.93 -18.79
CA GLU A 163 -32.03 33.61 -19.40
C GLU A 163 -30.85 32.73 -18.96
N VAL A 164 -31.06 31.42 -18.99
CA VAL A 164 -30.04 30.43 -18.70
C VAL A 164 -28.95 30.51 -19.76
N GLN A 165 -27.68 30.53 -19.33
CA GLN A 165 -26.52 30.62 -20.22
C GLN A 165 -25.60 29.42 -20.02
N VAL A 166 -24.94 29.00 -21.09
CA VAL A 166 -23.88 28.00 -21.03
C VAL A 166 -22.54 28.71 -21.20
N GLU A 167 -21.69 28.60 -20.20
CA GLU A 167 -20.34 29.17 -20.19
C GLU A 167 -19.30 28.05 -20.16
N ARG A 168 -18.29 28.13 -21.04
CA ARG A 168 -17.16 27.19 -21.03
C ARG A 168 -16.09 27.66 -20.06
N VAL A 169 -15.63 26.77 -19.20
CA VAL A 169 -14.67 27.07 -18.14
C VAL A 169 -13.59 26.02 -18.05
N THR A 170 -12.35 26.47 -17.85
CA THR A 170 -11.20 25.59 -17.61
C THR A 170 -10.89 25.55 -16.11
N VAL A 171 -10.69 24.35 -15.58
CA VAL A 171 -10.28 24.12 -14.19
C VAL A 171 -8.96 23.35 -14.18
N ASP A 172 -7.96 23.87 -13.48
CA ASP A 172 -6.68 23.20 -13.25
C ASP A 172 -6.87 22.02 -12.28
N LEU A 173 -6.30 20.86 -12.60
CA LEU A 173 -6.37 19.66 -11.75
C LEU A 173 -5.54 19.80 -10.45
N ASP A 174 -4.57 20.70 -10.44
CA ASP A 174 -3.81 21.11 -9.26
C ASP A 174 -4.38 22.37 -8.59
N ALA A 175 -5.59 22.82 -8.99
CA ALA A 175 -6.20 24.02 -8.43
C ALA A 175 -6.36 23.95 -6.90
N MET A 176 -6.23 25.13 -6.29
CA MET A 176 -6.66 25.39 -4.92
C MET A 176 -8.05 26.01 -4.92
N PRO A 177 -8.87 25.78 -3.88
CA PRO A 177 -10.17 26.43 -3.76
C PRO A 177 -10.03 27.96 -3.87
N VAL A 178 -10.75 28.55 -4.82
CA VAL A 178 -10.63 29.98 -5.13
C VAL A 178 -11.29 30.84 -4.05
N ILE A 179 -12.17 30.23 -3.25
CA ILE A 179 -12.95 30.91 -2.21
C ILE A 179 -12.64 30.27 -0.86
N LYS A 180 -12.14 31.07 0.09
CA LYS A 180 -12.23 30.77 1.54
C LYS A 180 -13.66 31.04 2.02
N THR A 181 -14.63 30.28 1.52
CA THR A 181 -16.03 30.49 1.93
C THR A 181 -16.17 30.00 3.36
N ARG A 182 -16.83 30.76 4.25
CA ARG A 182 -17.20 30.31 5.61
C ARG A 182 -17.89 28.93 5.62
N THR A 183 -18.49 28.54 4.50
CA THR A 183 -19.18 27.27 4.24
C THR A 183 -18.28 26.07 3.97
N TYR A 184 -16.99 26.25 3.64
CA TYR A 184 -16.02 25.15 3.56
C TYR A 184 -15.31 24.93 4.90
N GLY A 185 -15.81 25.55 5.98
CA GLY A 185 -15.64 25.02 7.32
C GLY A 185 -16.46 23.75 7.43
N THR A 186 -15.80 22.61 7.28
CA THR A 186 -16.32 21.29 7.63
C THR A 186 -17.10 21.37 8.94
N LYS A 187 -18.22 20.62 9.03
CA LYS A 187 -18.91 20.36 10.30
C LYS A 187 -18.01 19.69 11.36
N ASN A 188 -16.79 19.32 10.98
CA ASN A 188 -15.71 18.91 11.85
C ASN A 188 -14.70 20.04 11.99
N ASN A 189 -14.29 20.35 13.23
CA ASN A 189 -13.36 21.43 13.61
C ASN A 189 -11.93 21.36 12.99
N ASP A 190 -11.69 20.58 11.94
CA ASP A 190 -10.43 20.57 11.19
C ASP A 190 -10.37 21.78 10.27
N LYS A 191 -10.04 22.93 10.87
CA LYS A 191 -9.61 24.11 10.13
C LYS A 191 -8.39 23.71 9.30
N ASP A 192 -8.55 23.77 7.98
CA ASP A 192 -7.54 23.56 6.94
C ASP A 192 -7.24 22.09 6.58
N LYS A 193 -8.16 21.42 5.86
CA LYS A 193 -7.80 20.30 4.95
C LYS A 193 -6.93 20.84 3.81
N TYR A 194 -5.68 21.19 4.12
CA TYR A 194 -4.68 21.55 3.12
C TYR A 194 -4.17 20.27 2.47
N LEU A 195 -4.78 19.88 1.35
CA LEU A 195 -4.24 18.84 0.48
C LEU A 195 -3.38 19.51 -0.59
N PRO A 196 -2.04 19.37 -0.55
CA PRO A 196 -1.15 20.00 -1.53
C PRO A 196 -1.38 19.42 -2.94
N PRO A 197 -0.96 20.12 -4.01
CA PRO A 197 -0.92 19.54 -5.36
C PRO A 197 -0.15 18.22 -5.39
N ILE A 198 -0.53 17.35 -6.32
CA ILE A 198 0.16 16.07 -6.51
C ILE A 198 1.49 16.34 -7.24
N PRO A 199 2.63 15.79 -6.75
CA PRO A 199 3.90 15.93 -7.45
C PRO A 199 3.82 15.44 -8.91
N ARG A 200 4.56 16.08 -9.81
CA ARG A 200 4.59 15.75 -11.24
C ARG A 200 5.67 14.72 -11.59
N ASP A 201 6.58 14.42 -10.67
CA ASP A 201 7.73 13.50 -10.84
C ASP A 201 7.39 12.03 -10.50
N LEU A 202 6.12 11.66 -10.59
CA LEU A 202 5.63 10.34 -10.20
C LEU A 202 5.68 9.31 -11.33
N ASN A 203 5.98 9.72 -12.56
CA ASN A 203 6.01 8.86 -13.76
C ASN A 203 4.76 7.96 -13.88
N LEU A 204 3.58 8.52 -13.55
CA LEU A 204 2.31 7.81 -13.66
C LEU A 204 1.83 7.78 -15.10
N ASP A 205 1.09 6.74 -15.45
CA ASP A 205 0.34 6.76 -16.69
C ASP A 205 -0.68 7.92 -16.68
N PRO A 206 -0.99 8.54 -17.83
CA PRO A 206 -1.85 9.72 -17.90
C PRO A 206 -3.22 9.54 -17.25
N VAL A 207 -3.78 8.33 -17.34
CA VAL A 207 -5.04 7.95 -16.69
C VAL A 207 -4.91 7.99 -15.18
N ASP A 208 -3.91 7.31 -14.62
CA ASP A 208 -3.67 7.26 -13.17
C ASP A 208 -3.35 8.66 -12.64
N GLU A 209 -2.64 9.46 -13.43
CA GLU A 209 -2.33 10.85 -13.12
C GLU A 209 -3.61 11.70 -12.99
N VAL A 210 -4.54 11.58 -13.95
CA VAL A 210 -5.83 12.27 -13.91
C VAL A 210 -6.71 11.75 -12.76
N VAL A 211 -6.82 10.44 -12.60
CA VAL A 211 -7.62 9.81 -11.54
C VAL A 211 -7.15 10.27 -10.16
N ARG A 212 -5.83 10.28 -9.91
CA ARG A 212 -5.25 10.73 -8.65
C ARG A 212 -5.54 12.20 -8.35
N ARG A 213 -5.42 13.07 -9.35
CA ARG A 213 -5.76 14.50 -9.17
C ARG A 213 -7.25 14.74 -8.99
N LEU A 214 -8.10 14.02 -9.70
CA LEU A 214 -9.55 14.06 -9.48
C LEU A 214 -9.91 13.58 -8.07
N CYS A 215 -9.26 12.52 -7.57
CA CYS A 215 -9.44 12.07 -6.19
C CYS A 215 -9.11 13.18 -5.19
N ARG A 216 -7.99 13.89 -5.38
CA ARG A 216 -7.62 15.06 -4.57
C ARG A 216 -8.71 16.16 -4.62
N LEU A 217 -9.20 16.51 -5.81
CA LEU A 217 -10.26 17.51 -5.94
C LEU A 217 -11.57 17.07 -5.26
N CYS A 218 -11.93 15.79 -5.35
CA CYS A 218 -13.08 15.21 -4.63
C CYS A 218 -12.99 15.39 -3.12
N TRP A 219 -11.80 15.21 -2.53
CA TRP A 219 -11.59 15.46 -1.10
C TRP A 219 -11.76 16.93 -0.72
N LEU A 220 -11.31 17.85 -1.58
CA LEU A 220 -11.42 19.29 -1.34
C LEU A 220 -12.86 19.83 -1.46
N VAL A 221 -13.72 19.17 -2.26
CA VAL A 221 -15.15 19.52 -2.38
C VAL A 221 -16.06 18.71 -1.47
N ASP A 222 -15.50 18.00 -0.50
CA ASP A 222 -16.21 17.15 0.48
C ASP A 222 -17.08 16.05 -0.17
N LYS A 223 -16.57 15.45 -1.26
CA LYS A 223 -17.17 14.28 -1.94
C LYS A 223 -16.22 13.08 -2.03
N PRO A 224 -15.59 12.64 -0.92
CA PRO A 224 -14.61 11.56 -0.94
C PRO A 224 -15.19 10.20 -1.37
N GLN A 225 -16.51 9.99 -1.26
CA GLN A 225 -17.16 8.72 -1.64
C GLN A 225 -17.09 8.45 -3.16
N THR A 226 -16.80 9.47 -3.97
CA THR A 226 -16.63 9.31 -5.43
C THR A 226 -15.26 8.72 -5.78
N THR A 227 -14.26 8.87 -4.91
CA THR A 227 -12.87 8.48 -5.21
C THR A 227 -12.72 6.99 -5.51
N GLY A 228 -13.47 6.10 -4.83
CA GLY A 228 -13.48 4.67 -5.17
C GLY A 228 -13.94 4.38 -6.61
N LYS A 229 -14.96 5.11 -7.07
CA LYS A 229 -15.48 5.00 -8.45
C LYS A 229 -14.48 5.56 -9.47
N LEU A 230 -13.70 6.58 -9.10
CA LEU A 230 -12.60 7.09 -9.93
C LEU A 230 -11.44 6.08 -10.04
N ILE A 231 -11.11 5.37 -8.96
CA ILE A 231 -10.14 4.26 -9.04
C ILE A 231 -10.67 3.14 -9.94
N GLN A 232 -11.94 2.76 -9.80
CA GLN A 232 -12.55 1.77 -10.68
C GLN A 232 -12.55 2.20 -12.15
N LEU A 233 -12.83 3.47 -12.42
CA LEU A 233 -12.70 4.07 -13.75
C LEU A 233 -11.26 3.90 -14.27
N GLY A 234 -10.26 4.26 -13.47
CA GLY A 234 -8.84 4.07 -13.79
C GLY A 234 -8.50 2.62 -14.16
N ILE A 235 -8.93 1.66 -13.33
CA ILE A 235 -8.73 0.21 -13.57
C ILE A 235 -9.41 -0.27 -14.87
N GLN A 236 -10.53 0.34 -15.27
CA GLN A 236 -11.25 -0.05 -16.49
C GLN A 236 -10.64 0.52 -17.78
N ILE A 237 -10.08 1.73 -17.72
CA ILE A 237 -9.57 2.45 -18.90
C ILE A 237 -8.04 2.43 -19.03
N GLY A 238 -7.34 2.22 -17.92
CA GLY A 238 -5.91 2.02 -17.84
C GLY A 238 -5.59 0.53 -17.81
N GLN A 239 -4.48 0.12 -18.41
CA GLN A 239 -3.92 -1.23 -18.19
C GLN A 239 -3.19 -1.34 -16.83
N THR A 240 -3.30 -0.31 -15.99
CA THR A 240 -2.64 -0.22 -14.69
C THR A 240 -3.41 -1.00 -13.63
N GLU A 241 -2.70 -1.82 -12.87
CA GLU A 241 -3.25 -2.50 -11.68
C GLU A 241 -3.17 -1.63 -10.42
N THR A 242 -2.95 -0.32 -10.57
CA THR A 242 -2.73 0.61 -9.47
C THR A 242 -3.92 0.57 -8.50
N GLY A 243 -3.69 -0.04 -7.33
CA GLY A 243 -4.73 -0.18 -6.31
C GLY A 243 -5.72 -1.32 -6.49
N ARG A 244 -5.60 -2.13 -7.55
CA ARG A 244 -6.38 -3.35 -7.71
C ARG A 244 -5.83 -4.43 -6.79
N LEU A 245 -6.72 -5.08 -6.02
CA LEU A 245 -6.40 -6.34 -5.38
C LEU A 245 -6.81 -7.47 -6.31
N LYS A 246 -6.00 -8.54 -6.35
CA LYS A 246 -6.34 -9.71 -7.15
C LYS A 246 -7.66 -10.32 -6.71
N GLU A 247 -8.37 -10.89 -7.67
CA GLU A 247 -9.60 -11.63 -7.42
C GLU A 247 -9.29 -12.95 -6.71
N ASN A 248 -10.28 -13.49 -5.99
CA ASN A 248 -10.21 -14.80 -5.35
C ASN A 248 -9.05 -14.94 -4.34
N MET A 249 -8.80 -13.86 -3.60
CA MET A 249 -7.82 -13.86 -2.51
C MET A 249 -8.29 -14.68 -1.30
N TYR A 250 -9.59 -14.95 -1.19
CA TYR A 250 -10.23 -15.74 -0.13
C TYR A 250 -9.66 -15.43 1.25
N LEU A 251 -9.61 -14.14 1.63
CA LEU A 251 -8.92 -13.75 2.87
C LEU A 251 -9.61 -14.30 4.13
N ASN A 252 -10.89 -14.68 4.02
CA ASN A 252 -11.64 -15.37 5.07
C ASN A 252 -11.24 -16.85 5.24
N GLN A 253 -10.54 -17.44 4.26
CA GLN A 253 -10.09 -18.83 4.31
C GLN A 253 -8.66 -18.89 4.84
N VAL A 254 -8.53 -19.40 6.06
CA VAL A 254 -7.26 -19.54 6.76
C VAL A 254 -7.02 -21.02 7.06
N PRO A 255 -5.80 -21.56 6.85
CA PRO A 255 -4.60 -20.88 6.36
C PRO A 255 -4.71 -20.46 4.90
N HIS A 256 -4.08 -19.34 4.54
CA HIS A 256 -4.02 -18.86 3.17
C HIS A 256 -3.21 -19.83 2.31
N ASN A 257 -3.53 -19.89 1.03
CA ASN A 257 -2.73 -20.67 0.09
C ASN A 257 -1.40 -19.96 -0.23
N ARG A 258 -0.47 -20.68 -0.87
CA ARG A 258 0.86 -20.14 -1.24
C ARG A 258 0.76 -18.94 -2.18
N TYR A 259 -0.24 -18.92 -3.06
CA TYR A 259 -0.45 -17.85 -4.03
C TYR A 259 -0.77 -16.52 -3.34
N VAL A 260 -1.70 -16.53 -2.37
CA VAL A 260 -2.10 -15.36 -1.59
C VAL A 260 -0.92 -14.81 -0.78
N ARG A 261 -0.19 -15.67 -0.08
CA ARG A 261 1.02 -15.28 0.65
C ARG A 261 2.06 -14.64 -0.28
N LYS A 262 2.40 -15.33 -1.38
CA LYS A 262 3.39 -14.84 -2.36
C LYS A 262 2.99 -13.49 -2.93
N TYR A 263 1.72 -13.27 -3.24
CA TYR A 263 1.22 -11.99 -3.72
C TYR A 263 1.56 -10.83 -2.75
N PHE A 264 1.26 -10.99 -1.46
CA PHE A 264 1.59 -9.95 -0.48
C PHE A 264 3.10 -9.80 -0.27
N TYR A 265 3.86 -10.90 -0.32
CA TYR A 265 5.32 -10.86 -0.19
C TYR A 265 5.97 -10.08 -1.33
N ASP A 266 5.57 -10.40 -2.57
CA ASP A 266 6.11 -9.76 -3.77
C ASP A 266 5.81 -8.25 -3.74
N MET A 267 4.56 -7.85 -3.43
CA MET A 267 4.19 -6.43 -3.31
C MET A 267 4.96 -5.70 -2.19
N ALA A 268 5.11 -6.30 -1.01
CA ALA A 268 5.86 -5.68 0.08
C ALA A 268 7.34 -5.52 -0.26
N ALA A 269 7.91 -6.50 -0.98
CA ALA A 269 9.30 -6.46 -1.45
C ALA A 269 9.51 -5.41 -2.54
N ASP A 270 8.59 -5.29 -3.50
CA ASP A 270 8.58 -4.23 -4.52
C ASP A 270 8.54 -2.84 -3.87
N ALA A 271 7.59 -2.62 -2.96
CA ALA A 271 7.44 -1.35 -2.26
C ALA A 271 8.65 -1.00 -1.38
N ALA A 272 9.28 -2.00 -0.76
CA ALA A 272 10.52 -1.82 0.02
C ALA A 272 11.69 -1.39 -0.85
N LEU A 273 11.87 -2.05 -2.01
CA LEU A 273 12.92 -1.69 -2.95
C LEU A 273 12.70 -0.28 -3.51
N GLU A 274 11.49 0.04 -3.97
CA GLU A 274 11.15 1.38 -4.45
C GLU A 274 11.43 2.45 -3.38
N ALA A 275 11.03 2.18 -2.13
CA ALA A 275 11.25 3.10 -1.03
C ALA A 275 12.75 3.34 -0.75
N VAL A 276 13.58 2.30 -0.79
CA VAL A 276 15.03 2.42 -0.62
C VAL A 276 15.65 3.26 -1.74
N VAL A 277 15.24 3.05 -2.99
CA VAL A 277 15.69 3.86 -4.13
C VAL A 277 15.28 5.32 -3.95
N LEU A 278 14.01 5.60 -3.65
CA LEU A 278 13.52 6.96 -3.41
C LEU A 278 14.22 7.64 -2.23
N CYS A 279 14.59 6.90 -1.20
CA CYS A 279 15.37 7.41 -0.08
C CYS A 279 16.79 7.80 -0.52
N SER A 280 17.43 7.00 -1.36
CA SER A 280 18.75 7.32 -1.92
C SER A 280 18.74 8.59 -2.77
N GLU A 281 17.61 8.90 -3.40
CA GLU A 281 17.35 10.11 -4.19
C GLU A 281 16.92 11.31 -3.31
N GLY A 282 16.80 11.15 -1.99
CA GLY A 282 16.35 12.20 -1.07
C GLY A 282 14.86 12.55 -1.18
N LYS A 283 14.06 11.73 -1.87
CA LYS A 283 12.62 11.98 -2.12
C LYS A 283 11.72 11.57 -0.97
N ILE A 284 12.14 10.59 -0.16
CA ILE A 284 11.41 10.13 1.03
C ILE A 284 12.38 9.95 2.21
N PRO A 285 11.91 10.04 3.46
CA PRO A 285 12.77 9.84 4.63
C PRO A 285 13.26 8.39 4.74
N ASN A 286 14.39 8.21 5.41
CA ASN A 286 15.01 6.91 5.65
C ASN A 286 14.29 6.06 6.71
N ARG A 287 13.38 6.65 7.49
CA ARG A 287 12.55 5.94 8.47
C ARG A 287 11.28 5.43 7.80
N MET A 288 11.18 4.12 7.63
CA MET A 288 10.13 3.47 6.83
C MET A 288 9.37 2.41 7.64
N LYS A 289 8.10 2.19 7.29
CA LYS A 289 7.24 1.19 7.95
C LYS A 289 6.42 0.39 6.93
N ILE A 290 6.43 -0.93 7.13
CA ILE A 290 5.57 -1.91 6.48
C ILE A 290 4.56 -2.40 7.51
N THR A 291 3.27 -2.37 7.16
CA THR A 291 2.19 -2.88 8.02
C THR A 291 1.39 -3.93 7.27
N SER A 292 1.53 -5.20 7.67
CA SER A 292 0.83 -6.38 7.15
C SER A 292 -0.10 -6.95 8.21
N MET A 293 -1.40 -6.73 8.04
CA MET A 293 -2.43 -7.12 8.99
C MET A 293 -3.52 -7.98 8.35
N PHE A 294 -3.15 -8.83 7.39
CA PHE A 294 -3.98 -9.98 6.98
C PHE A 294 -3.90 -11.09 8.06
N PRO A 295 -4.82 -12.07 8.08
CA PRO A 295 -5.02 -12.92 9.26
C PRO A 295 -3.76 -13.62 9.78
N GLU A 296 -2.94 -14.21 8.89
CA GLU A 296 -1.71 -14.90 9.30
C GLU A 296 -0.59 -13.97 9.80
N THR A 297 -0.62 -12.67 9.51
CA THR A 297 0.43 -11.71 9.95
C THR A 297 -0.05 -10.77 11.06
N ASN A 298 -1.34 -10.82 11.42
CA ASN A 298 -1.92 -9.98 12.46
C ASN A 298 -1.77 -10.64 13.85
N PRO A 299 -0.97 -10.10 14.78
CA PRO A 299 -0.77 -10.73 16.09
C PRO A 299 -2.00 -10.77 17.00
N SER A 300 -3.06 -10.04 16.64
CA SER A 300 -4.34 -10.06 17.36
C SER A 300 -5.27 -11.20 16.92
N MET A 301 -4.89 -11.93 15.87
CA MET A 301 -5.63 -13.06 15.32
C MET A 301 -5.11 -14.40 15.86
N ASP A 302 -6.01 -15.34 16.12
CA ASP A 302 -5.64 -16.72 16.51
C ASP A 302 -4.87 -17.47 15.40
N SER A 303 -5.04 -17.01 14.16
CA SER A 303 -4.34 -17.54 12.99
C SER A 303 -2.94 -16.98 12.77
N TYR A 304 -2.50 -16.08 13.65
CA TYR A 304 -1.17 -15.47 13.57
C TYR A 304 -0.06 -16.51 13.46
N ARG A 305 0.80 -16.33 12.46
CA ARG A 305 1.95 -17.18 12.20
C ARG A 305 3.18 -16.32 11.94
N ILE A 306 4.10 -16.31 12.90
CA ILE A 306 5.38 -15.59 12.77
C ILE A 306 6.18 -16.05 11.54
N GLY A 307 6.07 -17.32 11.14
CA GLY A 307 6.68 -17.84 9.91
C GLY A 307 6.26 -17.08 8.65
N THR A 308 5.00 -16.63 8.57
CA THR A 308 4.50 -15.83 7.43
C THR A 308 5.17 -14.45 7.39
N ILE A 309 5.44 -13.83 8.54
CA ILE A 309 6.22 -12.57 8.61
C ILE A 309 7.69 -12.82 8.22
N LEU A 310 8.28 -13.94 8.64
CA LEU A 310 9.66 -14.29 8.30
C LEU A 310 9.84 -14.57 6.80
N GLU A 311 8.90 -15.28 6.18
CA GLU A 311 8.86 -15.50 4.73
C GLU A 311 8.72 -14.17 3.95
N MET A 312 7.85 -13.25 4.40
CA MET A 312 7.75 -11.91 3.82
C MET A 312 9.06 -11.13 3.98
N THR A 313 9.68 -11.20 5.15
CA THR A 313 10.97 -10.53 5.43
C THR A 313 12.07 -11.10 4.55
N ARG A 314 12.08 -12.42 4.32
CA ARG A 314 12.99 -13.09 3.38
C ARG A 314 12.82 -12.54 1.97
N ALA A 315 11.60 -12.43 1.46
CA ALA A 315 11.32 -11.89 0.14
C ALA A 315 11.83 -10.45 -0.02
N ILE A 316 11.59 -9.58 0.99
CA ILE A 316 12.10 -8.21 1.01
C ILE A 316 13.63 -8.19 1.01
N ALA A 317 14.26 -8.97 1.89
CA ALA A 317 15.71 -8.98 2.03
C ALA A 317 16.41 -9.48 0.75
N ILE A 318 15.93 -10.58 0.15
CA ILE A 318 16.47 -11.11 -1.11
C ILE A 318 16.39 -10.04 -2.21
N LYS A 319 15.23 -9.40 -2.37
CA LYS A 319 15.03 -8.39 -3.42
C LYS A 319 15.95 -7.17 -3.29
N LEU A 320 16.30 -6.80 -2.06
CA LEU A 320 17.29 -5.74 -1.79
C LEU A 320 18.73 -6.23 -2.06
N VAL A 321 19.05 -7.46 -1.64
CA VAL A 321 20.39 -8.06 -1.88
C VAL A 321 20.66 -8.25 -3.37
N GLU A 322 19.65 -8.61 -4.17
CA GLU A 322 19.76 -8.70 -5.64
C GLU A 322 20.21 -7.37 -6.27
N GLN A 323 19.98 -6.24 -5.60
CA GLN A 323 20.49 -4.92 -5.99
C GLN A 323 21.88 -4.59 -5.40
N ASN A 324 22.60 -5.62 -4.91
CA ASN A 324 23.89 -5.53 -4.23
C ASN A 324 23.89 -4.69 -2.95
N LEU A 325 22.73 -4.53 -2.30
CA LEU A 325 22.63 -3.84 -1.01
C LEU A 325 22.98 -4.79 0.12
N ARG A 326 23.76 -4.31 1.09
CA ARG A 326 24.02 -5.04 2.33
C ARG A 326 22.87 -4.82 3.30
N VAL A 327 22.09 -5.87 3.54
CA VAL A 327 20.89 -5.83 4.37
C VAL A 327 21.18 -6.46 5.72
N ARG A 328 20.86 -5.75 6.80
CA ARG A 328 20.83 -6.31 8.14
C ARG A 328 19.40 -6.53 8.61
N VAL A 329 19.05 -7.77 8.92
CA VAL A 329 17.76 -8.12 9.50
C VAL A 329 17.92 -8.27 11.02
N CYS A 330 17.19 -7.42 11.75
CA CYS A 330 17.25 -7.32 13.19
C CYS A 330 15.97 -7.83 13.86
N VAL A 331 16.17 -8.58 14.95
CA VAL A 331 15.10 -9.00 15.86
C VAL A 331 15.36 -8.38 17.22
N GLN A 332 14.31 -7.98 17.94
CA GLN A 332 14.46 -7.44 19.30
C GLN A 332 15.18 -8.43 20.22
N GLY A 333 16.20 -7.95 20.95
CA GLY A 333 16.87 -8.68 22.02
C GLY A 333 16.10 -8.62 23.35
N ALA A 334 16.58 -9.33 24.36
CA ALA A 334 15.96 -9.30 25.69
C ALA A 334 16.08 -7.90 26.31
N MET A 335 14.97 -7.37 26.84
CA MET A 335 14.88 -6.03 27.43
C MET A 335 14.66 -6.12 28.94
N GLY A 336 15.13 -5.12 29.70
CA GLY A 336 14.99 -5.02 31.16
C GLY A 336 16.31 -5.19 31.92
N VAL A 337 16.27 -5.08 33.25
CA VAL A 337 17.45 -5.16 34.13
C VAL A 337 17.29 -6.30 35.14
N GLY A 338 18.34 -7.12 35.28
CA GLY A 338 18.38 -8.23 36.25
C GLY A 338 17.29 -9.27 36.02
N ILE A 339 16.54 -9.60 37.08
CA ILE A 339 15.47 -10.62 37.06
C ILE A 339 14.25 -10.21 36.20
N PHE A 340 14.17 -8.95 35.78
CA PHE A 340 13.09 -8.42 34.93
C PHE A 340 13.48 -8.37 33.45
N THR A 341 14.53 -9.09 33.06
CA THR A 341 14.88 -9.28 31.65
C THR A 341 13.87 -10.20 30.97
N GLY A 342 13.37 -9.79 29.81
CA GLY A 342 12.38 -10.56 29.06
C GLY A 342 12.35 -10.20 27.58
N LEU A 343 11.94 -11.18 26.79
CA LEU A 343 11.61 -11.00 25.37
C LEU A 343 10.08 -10.98 25.23
N PRO A 344 9.51 -10.15 24.34
CA PRO A 344 8.12 -10.30 23.97
C PRO A 344 7.85 -11.74 23.53
N LYS A 345 6.76 -12.34 24.04
CA LYS A 345 6.45 -13.77 23.81
C LYS A 345 6.44 -14.12 22.32
N GLN A 346 5.98 -13.19 21.47
CA GLN A 346 5.89 -13.35 20.02
C GLN A 346 7.27 -13.40 19.33
N LEU A 347 8.32 -12.88 19.97
CA LEU A 347 9.68 -12.80 19.42
C LEU A 347 10.62 -13.86 19.98
N ASN A 348 10.17 -14.67 20.94
CA ASN A 348 10.99 -15.73 21.52
C ASN A 348 11.33 -16.79 20.45
N GLY A 349 12.62 -17.05 20.26
CA GLY A 349 13.13 -18.00 19.26
C GLY A 349 13.13 -17.47 17.82
N VAL A 350 12.59 -16.28 17.54
CA VAL A 350 12.51 -15.73 16.17
C VAL A 350 13.88 -15.50 15.55
N SER A 351 14.85 -14.98 16.32
CA SER A 351 16.23 -14.81 15.86
C SER A 351 16.87 -16.14 15.43
N LYS A 352 16.63 -17.22 16.19
CA LYS A 352 17.12 -18.56 15.84
C LYS A 352 16.43 -19.11 14.60
N LEU A 353 15.11 -18.93 14.49
CA LEU A 353 14.35 -19.36 13.30
C LEU A 353 14.82 -18.63 12.04
N LEU A 354 15.10 -17.32 12.13
CA LEU A 354 15.61 -16.52 11.02
C LEU A 354 16.97 -17.05 10.51
N GLN A 355 17.86 -17.44 11.41
CA GLN A 355 19.17 -18.02 11.07
C GLN A 355 19.09 -19.44 10.52
N MET A 356 18.09 -20.23 10.94
CA MET A 356 17.86 -21.60 10.48
C MET A 356 16.97 -21.67 9.23
N MET A 357 16.36 -20.56 8.84
CA MET A 357 15.52 -20.49 7.66
C MET A 357 16.37 -20.83 6.44
N ASP A 358 15.82 -21.59 5.51
CA ASP A 358 16.44 -21.78 4.21
C ASP A 358 16.54 -20.40 3.53
N TRP A 359 17.73 -20.01 3.08
CA TRP A 359 17.97 -18.78 2.33
C TRP A 359 18.38 -19.07 0.88
N GLN A 360 18.48 -20.35 0.51
CA GLN A 360 19.07 -20.83 -0.75
C GLN A 360 20.47 -20.26 -0.99
N SER A 361 21.29 -20.18 0.06
CA SER A 361 22.58 -19.49 0.06
C SER A 361 23.79 -20.45 0.05
N ASP A 362 23.55 -21.76 0.07
CA ASP A 362 24.61 -22.75 0.02
C ASP A 362 25.20 -22.85 -1.40
N GLN A 363 26.35 -23.52 -1.51
CA GLN A 363 27.07 -23.67 -2.77
C GLN A 363 26.20 -24.38 -3.82
N GLY A 364 26.02 -23.75 -5.00
CA GLY A 364 25.20 -24.26 -6.09
C GLY A 364 23.70 -23.96 -5.98
N GLU A 365 23.28 -23.17 -4.99
CA GLU A 365 21.90 -22.69 -4.85
C GLU A 365 21.69 -21.31 -5.51
N GLU A 366 20.44 -20.87 -5.57
CA GLU A 366 20.02 -19.66 -6.29
C GLU A 366 20.67 -18.38 -5.76
N ASN A 367 20.87 -18.27 -4.44
CA ASN A 367 21.43 -17.11 -3.76
C ASN A 367 22.80 -17.41 -3.12
N GLU A 368 23.62 -18.25 -3.76
CA GLU A 368 24.92 -18.70 -3.25
C GLU A 368 25.75 -17.52 -2.69
N GLY A 369 26.20 -17.66 -1.44
CA GLY A 369 27.06 -16.66 -0.78
C GLY A 369 26.36 -15.38 -0.28
N MET A 370 25.03 -15.29 -0.39
CA MET A 370 24.24 -14.16 0.11
C MET A 370 24.41 -13.96 1.63
N VAL A 371 24.19 -15.01 2.42
CA VAL A 371 24.24 -14.93 3.89
C VAL A 371 25.69 -14.73 4.34
N GLY A 372 25.91 -13.73 5.19
CA GLY A 372 27.22 -13.35 5.72
C GLY A 372 28.02 -12.37 4.84
N THR A 373 27.65 -12.22 3.56
CA THR A 373 28.28 -11.24 2.66
C THR A 373 27.39 -10.01 2.45
N TYR A 374 26.15 -10.25 2.03
CA TYR A 374 25.16 -9.20 1.76
C TYR A 374 24.02 -9.23 2.77
N LEU A 375 23.67 -10.40 3.30
CA LEU A 375 22.62 -10.54 4.30
C LEU A 375 23.23 -10.86 5.67
N ASN A 376 23.02 -9.97 6.63
CA ASN A 376 23.50 -10.09 8.00
C ASN A 376 22.34 -10.12 9.00
N PHE A 377 22.56 -10.77 10.14
CA PHE A 377 21.58 -10.81 11.24
C PHE A 377 22.08 -10.02 12.44
N GLY A 378 21.16 -9.43 13.21
CA GLY A 378 21.51 -8.66 14.41
C GLY A 378 20.36 -8.50 15.40
N SER A 379 20.63 -7.78 16.48
CA SER A 379 19.58 -7.30 17.38
C SER A 379 19.27 -5.82 17.13
N ILE A 380 18.16 -5.33 17.70
CA ILE A 380 17.84 -3.90 17.69
C ILE A 380 18.71 -3.19 18.74
N GLY A 381 19.62 -2.33 18.28
CA GLY A 381 20.55 -1.55 19.10
C GLY A 381 21.65 -0.91 18.25
N ALA A 382 22.28 0.18 18.73
CA ALA A 382 23.33 0.88 17.99
C ALA A 382 24.58 0.01 17.77
N GLU A 383 24.88 -0.89 18.70
CA GLU A 383 26.01 -1.82 18.64
C GLU A 383 25.95 -2.80 17.46
N HIS A 384 24.76 -3.01 16.89
CA HIS A 384 24.55 -3.86 15.73
C HIS A 384 24.58 -3.10 14.41
N VAL A 385 24.76 -1.78 14.43
CA VAL A 385 24.94 -0.97 13.23
C VAL A 385 26.40 -1.00 12.82
N VAL A 386 26.71 -1.71 11.73
CA VAL A 386 28.08 -1.80 11.23
C VAL A 386 28.37 -0.63 10.29
N ASN A 387 29.39 0.15 10.66
CA ASN A 387 29.99 1.19 9.84
C ASN A 387 31.29 0.67 9.23
N ALA A 388 31.67 1.22 8.08
CA ALA A 388 32.88 0.80 7.39
C ALA A 388 34.11 1.08 8.26
N HIS A 389 34.91 0.07 8.54
CA HIS A 389 36.14 0.20 9.31
C HIS A 389 37.16 -0.86 8.88
N THR A 390 38.44 -0.61 9.17
CA THR A 390 39.48 -1.62 8.99
C THR A 390 39.76 -2.24 10.36
N LYS A 391 39.67 -3.56 10.45
CA LYS A 391 40.03 -4.32 11.65
C LYS A 391 41.55 -4.29 11.86
N GLU A 392 41.98 -4.63 13.07
CA GLU A 392 43.40 -4.70 13.46
C GLU A 392 44.21 -5.70 12.61
N ASP A 393 43.54 -6.71 12.05
CA ASP A 393 44.11 -7.71 11.12
C ASP A 393 44.22 -7.20 9.66
N GLY A 394 43.84 -5.95 9.40
CA GLY A 394 43.83 -5.34 8.07
C GLY A 394 42.61 -5.69 7.22
N ALA A 395 41.66 -6.50 7.72
CA ALA A 395 40.44 -6.82 7.01
C ALA A 395 39.49 -5.61 6.98
N LYS A 396 39.01 -5.25 5.78
CA LYS A 396 38.00 -4.20 5.62
C LYS A 396 36.63 -4.77 5.98
N VAL A 397 36.03 -4.23 7.03
CA VAL A 397 34.62 -4.44 7.35
C VAL A 397 33.83 -3.40 6.60
N GLU A 398 32.91 -3.93 5.84
CA GLU A 398 32.02 -3.15 5.01
C GLU A 398 30.78 -2.72 5.81
N GLN A 399 30.25 -1.54 5.51
CA GLN A 399 29.04 -1.05 6.17
C GLN A 399 27.79 -1.77 5.65
N ASP A 400 26.76 -1.87 6.50
CA ASP A 400 25.42 -2.25 6.04
C ASP A 400 24.72 -1.05 5.38
N ASP A 401 23.90 -1.29 4.36
CA ASP A 401 23.18 -0.26 3.59
C ASP A 401 21.72 -0.10 4.05
N VAL A 402 21.05 -1.19 4.44
CA VAL A 402 19.62 -1.20 4.83
C VAL A 402 19.38 -2.04 6.08
N PHE A 403 18.55 -1.55 6.99
CA PHE A 403 18.15 -2.25 8.21
C PHE A 403 16.67 -2.64 8.17
N ILE A 404 16.35 -3.92 8.39
CA ILE A 404 14.98 -4.42 8.49
C ILE A 404 14.73 -4.91 9.91
N LEU A 405 13.76 -4.34 10.61
CA LEU A 405 13.46 -4.66 12.00
C LEU A 405 12.12 -5.40 12.10
N ILE A 406 12.17 -6.65 12.55
CA ILE A 406 11.00 -7.53 12.60
C ILE A 406 10.20 -7.27 13.89
N ALA A 407 8.97 -6.81 13.71
CA ALA A 407 7.93 -6.67 14.72
C ALA A 407 8.42 -6.14 16.08
N PRO A 408 9.14 -5.00 16.15
CA PRO A 408 9.60 -4.44 17.41
C PRO A 408 8.42 -4.11 18.33
N GLN A 409 8.52 -4.47 19.61
CA GLN A 409 7.44 -4.32 20.57
C GLN A 409 7.88 -3.62 21.86
N SER A 410 7.08 -2.64 22.26
CA SER A 410 7.16 -2.09 23.62
C SER A 410 6.66 -3.11 24.63
N MET A 411 7.42 -3.34 25.70
CA MET A 411 6.99 -4.19 26.81
C MET A 411 6.42 -3.36 27.96
N VAL A 412 5.69 -4.05 28.83
CA VAL A 412 5.22 -3.50 30.11
C VAL A 412 6.41 -3.23 31.03
N GLY A 413 6.55 -2.01 31.55
CA GLY A 413 7.58 -1.62 32.51
C GLY A 413 8.19 -0.26 32.20
N VAL A 414 8.85 0.36 33.18
CA VAL A 414 9.45 1.71 33.03
C VAL A 414 10.70 1.67 32.15
N ASP A 415 11.51 0.61 32.27
CA ASP A 415 12.81 0.44 31.58
C ASP A 415 12.77 -0.66 30.49
N SER A 416 11.58 -1.04 30.02
CA SER A 416 11.38 -2.13 29.03
C SER A 416 10.80 -1.65 27.70
N SER A 417 10.90 -0.33 27.45
CA SER A 417 10.52 0.26 26.16
C SER A 417 11.61 0.03 25.11
N ILE A 418 11.22 -0.53 23.96
CA ILE A 418 12.12 -0.72 22.81
C ILE A 418 12.52 0.61 22.15
N ILE A 419 11.86 1.71 22.49
CA ILE A 419 12.07 3.01 21.84
C ILE A 419 13.49 3.55 22.03
N GLY A 420 14.13 3.32 23.19
CA GLY A 420 15.51 3.75 23.43
C GLY A 420 16.49 3.10 22.44
N PRO A 421 16.64 1.76 22.47
CA PRO A 421 17.48 1.03 21.51
C PRO A 421 17.13 1.32 20.04
N LEU A 422 15.84 1.52 19.74
CA LEU A 422 15.39 1.85 18.39
C LEU A 422 15.85 3.26 17.95
N LYS A 423 15.81 4.25 18.85
CA LYS A 423 16.33 5.60 18.59
C LYS A 423 17.84 5.57 18.35
N GLU A 424 18.57 4.88 19.22
CA GLU A 424 20.03 4.73 19.13
C GLU A 424 20.44 4.04 17.82
N MET A 425 19.73 2.98 17.42
CA MET A 425 19.98 2.29 16.15
C MET A 425 19.68 3.20 14.94
N VAL A 426 18.59 3.95 14.96
CA VAL A 426 18.25 4.90 13.88
C VAL A 426 19.25 6.03 13.80
N GLU A 427 19.75 6.53 14.93
CA GLU A 427 20.80 7.55 14.97
C GLU A 427 22.13 7.01 14.42
N ALA A 428 22.53 5.80 14.83
CA ALA A 428 23.73 5.15 14.29
C ALA A 428 23.60 4.79 12.79
N ALA A 429 22.38 4.48 12.32
CA ALA A 429 22.11 4.23 10.90
C ALA A 429 22.32 5.49 10.04
N GLY A 430 22.17 6.70 10.60
CA GLY A 430 22.31 7.96 9.87
C GLY A 430 21.24 8.11 8.80
N ASP A 431 21.64 8.35 7.55
CA ASP A 431 20.74 8.50 6.39
C ASP A 431 20.33 7.16 5.76
N ARG A 432 20.85 6.04 6.27
CA ARG A 432 20.55 4.71 5.72
C ARG A 432 19.10 4.29 6.02
N PRO A 433 18.41 3.60 5.10
CA PRO A 433 17.05 3.12 5.33
C PRO A 433 16.91 2.19 6.54
N VAL A 434 15.92 2.47 7.39
CA VAL A 434 15.49 1.64 8.51
C VAL A 434 14.00 1.31 8.32
N ILE A 435 13.70 0.04 8.04
CA ILE A 435 12.35 -0.46 7.72
C ILE A 435 11.82 -1.26 8.91
N LEU A 436 10.71 -0.79 9.50
CA LEU A 436 9.99 -1.55 10.53
C LEU A 436 8.91 -2.43 9.89
N ILE A 437 8.89 -3.72 10.20
CA ILE A 437 7.81 -4.62 9.79
C ILE A 437 6.90 -4.86 10.98
N ASN A 438 5.61 -4.54 10.86
CA ASN A 438 4.59 -4.73 11.91
C ASN A 438 5.00 -4.24 13.32
N PRO A 439 5.48 -2.99 13.46
CA PRO A 439 5.88 -2.48 14.76
C PRO A 439 4.68 -2.33 15.71
N ASP A 440 4.81 -2.80 16.95
CA ASP A 440 3.86 -2.55 18.05
C ASP A 440 4.52 -1.69 19.12
N LEU A 441 4.67 -0.41 18.80
CA LEU A 441 5.32 0.58 19.66
C LEU A 441 4.36 1.22 20.66
N THR A 442 3.11 0.74 20.73
CA THR A 442 2.09 1.29 21.63
C THR A 442 2.43 1.01 23.09
N ASP A 443 2.13 1.97 23.96
CA ASP A 443 2.34 1.80 25.40
C ASP A 443 1.45 0.67 25.93
N LYS A 444 2.08 -0.36 26.52
CA LYS A 444 1.37 -1.46 27.18
C LYS A 444 1.14 -1.12 28.66
N VAL A 445 -0.09 -1.33 29.13
CA VAL A 445 -0.45 -1.12 30.54
C VAL A 445 0.16 -2.22 31.39
N SER A 446 0.75 -1.86 32.53
CA SER A 446 1.24 -2.87 33.46
C SER A 446 0.13 -3.64 34.15
N ALA A 447 0.44 -4.83 34.65
CA ALA A 447 -0.48 -5.63 35.46
C ALA A 447 -0.98 -4.89 36.71
N GLN A 448 -0.27 -3.85 37.17
CA GLN A 448 -0.68 -2.97 38.27
C GLN A 448 -1.45 -1.72 37.81
N GLY A 449 -1.86 -1.64 36.55
CA GLY A 449 -2.65 -0.53 36.00
C GLY A 449 -1.87 0.77 35.79
N GLN A 450 -0.58 0.83 36.16
CA GLN A 450 0.25 1.99 35.92
C GLN A 450 0.71 2.03 34.45
N GLN A 451 0.38 3.12 33.76
CA GLN A 451 0.92 3.50 32.46
C GLN A 451 2.04 4.53 32.67
N SER A 452 3.16 4.39 31.97
CA SER A 452 4.20 5.42 31.97
C SER A 452 3.75 6.63 31.15
N VAL A 453 3.29 7.69 31.81
CA VAL A 453 2.81 8.92 31.14
C VAL A 453 3.98 9.79 30.66
N ARG A 454 5.14 9.70 31.32
CA ARG A 454 6.32 10.51 31.00
C ARG A 454 6.93 10.08 29.67
N GLY A 455 7.19 11.04 28.78
CA GLY A 455 7.76 10.78 27.44
C GLY A 455 6.83 10.02 26.48
N ARG A 456 5.55 9.81 26.84
CA ARG A 456 4.58 9.12 25.98
C ARG A 456 4.41 9.81 24.63
N GLN A 457 4.30 11.14 24.65
CA GLN A 457 4.18 11.92 23.42
C GLN A 457 5.42 11.72 22.54
N ASP A 458 6.62 11.83 23.10
CA ASP A 458 7.88 11.59 22.36
C ASP A 458 7.98 10.17 21.77
N ARG A 459 7.41 9.16 22.44
CA ARG A 459 7.34 7.78 21.92
C ARG A 459 6.36 7.66 20.76
N ILE A 460 5.18 8.27 20.90
CA ILE A 460 4.16 8.32 19.84
C ILE A 460 4.70 9.07 18.63
N ASP A 461 5.30 10.24 18.83
CA ASP A 461 5.89 11.07 17.77
C ASP A 461 7.03 10.34 17.07
N PHE A 462 7.88 9.64 17.82
CA PHE A 462 8.93 8.81 17.24
C PHE A 462 8.35 7.66 16.41
N ALA A 463 7.34 6.94 16.91
CA ALA A 463 6.67 5.88 16.16
C ALA A 463 5.98 6.41 14.88
N ASN A 464 5.40 7.61 14.96
CA ASN A 464 4.76 8.30 13.83
C ASN A 464 5.77 8.90 12.84
N SER A 465 7.06 9.04 13.22
CA SER A 465 8.11 9.53 12.31
C SER A 465 8.45 8.55 11.18
N PHE A 466 8.00 7.29 11.25
CA PHE A 466 8.20 6.29 10.22
C PHE A 466 7.14 6.40 9.13
N LYS A 467 7.59 6.67 7.89
CA LYS A 467 6.71 6.78 6.72
C LYS A 467 6.17 5.41 6.31
N PRO A 468 4.85 5.25 6.12
CA PRO A 468 4.27 4.03 5.55
C PRO A 468 4.73 3.86 4.10
N ILE A 469 5.46 2.78 3.82
CA ILE A 469 5.93 2.46 2.46
C ILE A 469 5.08 1.35 1.82
N TRP A 470 4.46 0.51 2.65
CA TRP A 470 3.48 -0.48 2.25
C TRP A 470 2.53 -0.74 3.42
N HIS A 471 1.24 -0.82 3.16
CA HIS A 471 0.24 -1.07 4.20
C HIS A 471 -0.87 -1.97 3.67
N PHE A 472 -1.19 -3.03 4.39
CA PHE A 472 -2.37 -3.84 4.17
C PHE A 472 -3.04 -4.15 5.51
N GLN A 473 -4.30 -3.82 5.64
CA GLN A 473 -5.08 -4.08 6.83
C GLN A 473 -6.51 -4.43 6.48
N ASN A 474 -7.03 -5.51 7.03
CA ASN A 474 -8.43 -5.88 6.85
C ASN A 474 -9.39 -4.97 7.63
N ILE A 475 -10.60 -4.85 7.09
CA ILE A 475 -11.75 -4.20 7.73
C ILE A 475 -12.66 -5.29 8.31
N TYR A 476 -13.05 -5.14 9.57
CA TYR A 476 -13.86 -6.11 10.32
C TYR A 476 -15.11 -5.46 10.93
N VAL A 477 -16.13 -6.27 11.24
CA VAL A 477 -17.27 -5.83 12.04
C VAL A 477 -16.84 -5.65 13.50
N SER A 478 -17.12 -4.48 14.08
CA SER A 478 -16.86 -4.22 15.49
C SER A 478 -17.57 -5.24 16.40
N GLY A 479 -16.84 -5.79 17.38
CA GLY A 479 -17.39 -6.74 18.36
C GLY A 479 -17.49 -8.20 17.90
N THR A 480 -17.01 -8.53 16.70
CA THR A 480 -16.85 -9.92 16.23
C THR A 480 -15.44 -10.44 16.46
N SER A 481 -15.27 -11.77 16.49
CA SER A 481 -13.97 -12.45 16.60
C SER A 481 -13.15 -12.36 15.29
N TYR A 482 -13.08 -11.17 14.69
CA TYR A 482 -12.31 -10.84 13.49
C TYR A 482 -12.73 -11.54 12.19
N PHE A 483 -13.91 -12.16 12.15
CA PHE A 483 -14.55 -12.64 10.93
C PHE A 483 -16.05 -12.27 10.96
N PRO A 484 -16.68 -12.00 9.80
CA PRO A 484 -16.09 -11.98 8.47
C PRO A 484 -15.25 -10.72 8.18
N ILE A 485 -14.27 -10.84 7.30
CA ILE A 485 -13.54 -9.72 6.69
C ILE A 485 -14.46 -9.04 5.68
N LEU A 486 -14.70 -7.75 5.87
CA LEU A 486 -15.58 -6.93 5.03
C LEU A 486 -14.85 -6.22 3.88
N GLY A 487 -13.52 -6.16 3.95
CA GLY A 487 -12.74 -5.34 3.05
C GLY A 487 -11.31 -5.15 3.54
N SER A 488 -10.63 -4.16 2.98
CA SER A 488 -9.25 -3.83 3.32
C SER A 488 -8.94 -2.34 3.18
N ILE A 489 -7.93 -1.88 3.88
CA ILE A 489 -7.21 -0.63 3.65
C ILE A 489 -5.83 -1.02 3.12
N PHE A 490 -5.47 -0.46 1.98
CA PHE A 490 -4.29 -0.83 1.23
C PHE A 490 -3.52 0.40 0.76
N LYS A 491 -2.20 0.37 0.90
CA LYS A 491 -1.24 1.27 0.28
C LYS A 491 -0.20 0.41 -0.45
N PRO A 492 -0.25 0.33 -1.79
CA PRO A 492 0.61 -0.57 -2.57
C PRO A 492 2.09 -0.21 -2.53
N GLY A 493 2.42 1.08 -2.59
CA GLY A 493 3.80 1.56 -2.59
C GLY A 493 4.00 2.89 -1.86
N PRO A 494 5.25 3.35 -1.71
CA PRO A 494 5.60 4.53 -0.93
C PRO A 494 4.98 5.82 -1.48
N ARG A 495 4.84 5.92 -2.80
CA ARG A 495 4.25 7.08 -3.50
C ARG A 495 2.79 6.90 -3.89
N ASP A 496 2.19 5.73 -3.70
CA ASP A 496 0.81 5.47 -4.06
C ASP A 496 -0.22 6.07 -3.10
N MET A 497 -1.45 6.22 -3.59
CA MET A 497 -2.60 6.57 -2.75
C MET A 497 -2.96 5.43 -1.80
N TRP A 498 -3.60 5.80 -0.69
CA TRP A 498 -4.35 4.88 0.14
C TRP A 498 -5.67 4.54 -0.52
N ILE A 499 -6.07 3.27 -0.43
CA ILE A 499 -7.30 2.77 -1.03
C ILE A 499 -8.00 1.86 -0.02
N ALA A 500 -9.28 2.10 0.21
CA ALA A 500 -10.14 1.17 0.91
C ALA A 500 -10.95 0.36 -0.11
N HIS A 501 -11.07 -0.93 0.15
CA HIS A 501 -11.83 -1.88 -0.64
C HIS A 501 -12.98 -2.45 0.17
N GLN A 502 -14.10 -2.69 -0.50
CA GLN A 502 -15.19 -3.53 -0.01
C GLN A 502 -15.08 -4.91 -0.64
N ARG A 503 -15.11 -5.96 0.19
CA ARG A 503 -15.25 -7.33 -0.27
C ARG A 503 -16.67 -7.53 -0.81
N ARG A 504 -16.78 -8.12 -1.99
CA ARG A 504 -18.05 -8.56 -2.58
C ARG A 504 -17.91 -9.99 -3.05
N ASP A 505 -18.90 -10.81 -2.73
CA ASP A 505 -19.02 -12.15 -3.26
C ASP A 505 -19.62 -12.07 -4.68
N LEU A 506 -19.05 -12.81 -5.63
CA LEU A 506 -19.58 -12.92 -6.99
C LEU A 506 -20.86 -13.75 -6.99
N ALA A 507 -21.71 -13.55 -8.00
CA ALA A 507 -22.92 -14.35 -8.15
C ALA A 507 -22.58 -15.85 -8.27
N ASN A 508 -23.51 -16.71 -7.83
CA ASN A 508 -23.40 -18.17 -7.87
C ASN A 508 -22.17 -18.77 -7.13
N ASP A 509 -21.65 -18.07 -6.12
CA ASP A 509 -20.46 -18.49 -5.36
C ASP A 509 -19.20 -18.69 -6.24
N GLU A 510 -19.12 -18.02 -7.40
CA GLU A 510 -18.03 -18.15 -8.37
C GLU A 510 -16.71 -17.52 -7.88
N GLY A 511 -16.73 -16.74 -6.80
CA GLY A 511 -15.53 -16.09 -6.27
C GLY A 511 -15.78 -14.91 -5.34
N GLU A 512 -14.70 -14.23 -4.96
CA GLU A 512 -14.75 -12.96 -4.24
C GLU A 512 -13.86 -11.90 -4.89
N VAL A 513 -14.31 -10.66 -4.84
CA VAL A 513 -13.62 -9.49 -5.40
C VAL A 513 -13.56 -8.37 -4.36
N TYR A 514 -12.47 -7.61 -4.40
CA TYR A 514 -12.25 -6.44 -3.56
C TYR A 514 -12.41 -5.18 -4.40
N VAL A 515 -13.53 -4.49 -4.24
CA VAL A 515 -13.90 -3.32 -5.04
C VAL A 515 -13.46 -2.04 -4.33
N PRO A 516 -12.67 -1.15 -4.97
CA PRO A 516 -12.31 0.15 -4.40
C PRO A 516 -13.55 1.01 -4.11
N ILE A 517 -13.66 1.53 -2.89
CA ILE A 517 -14.79 2.37 -2.45
C ILE A 517 -14.35 3.78 -2.04
N LEU A 518 -13.08 3.95 -1.67
CA LEU A 518 -12.54 5.20 -1.17
C LEU A 518 -11.03 5.21 -1.44
N ALA A 519 -10.48 6.35 -1.85
CA ALA A 519 -9.05 6.53 -2.07
C ALA A 519 -8.61 7.96 -1.73
N GLY A 520 -7.37 8.13 -1.28
CA GLY A 520 -6.82 9.44 -0.92
C GLY A 520 -5.32 9.42 -0.62
N GLU A 521 -4.74 10.61 -0.45
CA GLU A 521 -3.32 10.77 -0.10
C GLU A 521 -3.03 10.44 1.38
N GLU A 522 -4.07 10.45 2.21
CA GLU A 522 -4.03 10.10 3.62
C GLU A 522 -4.78 8.79 3.88
N MET A 523 -4.42 8.11 4.97
CA MET A 523 -5.08 6.87 5.38
C MET A 523 -6.56 7.16 5.73
N PRO A 524 -7.53 6.49 5.08
CA PRO A 524 -8.94 6.69 5.36
C PRO A 524 -9.31 6.34 6.81
N LYS A 525 -10.17 7.15 7.42
CA LYS A 525 -10.67 6.92 8.79
C LYS A 525 -11.90 6.01 8.79
N GLY A 526 -12.17 5.37 9.94
CA GLY A 526 -13.27 4.41 10.09
C GLY A 526 -14.63 4.95 9.67
N ASP A 527 -14.98 6.17 10.08
CA ASP A 527 -16.27 6.79 9.72
C ASP A 527 -16.37 7.09 8.22
N GLU A 528 -15.27 7.47 7.57
CA GLU A 528 -15.23 7.75 6.14
C GLU A 528 -15.44 6.48 5.32
N ILE A 529 -14.82 5.37 5.75
CA ILE A 529 -15.00 4.05 5.15
C ILE A 529 -16.44 3.58 5.30
N LEU A 530 -17.01 3.66 6.50
CA LEU A 530 -18.39 3.22 6.75
C LEU A 530 -19.39 3.99 5.89
N ASN A 531 -19.26 5.32 5.80
CA ASN A 531 -20.10 6.15 4.94
C ASN A 531 -19.97 5.80 3.44
N SER A 532 -18.86 5.17 3.03
CA SER A 532 -18.66 4.72 1.65
C SER A 532 -19.24 3.34 1.35
N PHE A 533 -19.58 2.53 2.37
CA PHE A 533 -20.24 1.23 2.17
C PHE A 533 -21.73 1.35 1.82
N ASP A 534 -22.37 2.46 2.18
CA ASP A 534 -23.80 2.71 1.96
C ASP A 534 -24.14 3.21 0.53
N ASN A 535 -23.12 3.43 -0.33
CA ASN A 535 -23.22 3.98 -1.69
C ASN A 535 -22.80 2.98 -2.77
#